data_AF-A0A315WPC0-F1
#
_entry.id   AF-A0A315WPC0-F1
#
_cell.length_a   1.000
_cell.length_b   1.000
_cell.length_c   1.000
_cell.angle_alpha   90.00
_cell.angle_beta   90.00
_cell.angle_gamma   90.00
#
_symmetry.space_group_name_H-M   'P 1'
#
loop_
_entity.id
_entity.type
_entity.pdbx_description
1 polymer ?
#
loop_
_entity_poly.entity_id
_entity_poly.type
_entity_poly.pdbx_seq_one_letter_code
_entity_poly.pdbx_strand_id
1 'polypeptide(L)'
;MGYHEGPALGRGGMSVVSESDSYRYNVFRADDPTQLVGRMEGDGFVRSPENKILYRVNREGFSTKLGKMVGFTRDAGRDGATIVDEHGKALFSVIRV
;
A
#
# COMPACT_ATOMS: atom_id res chain seq x y z
N MET A 1 -55.43 14.06 6.72
CA MET A 1 -54.76 12.74 6.62
C MET A 1 -53.31 13.08 6.27
N GLY A 2 -52.37 13.26 7.21
CA GLY A 2 -51.85 12.28 8.17
C GLY A 2 -51.03 11.24 7.39
N TYR A 3 -49.72 10.98 7.60
CA TYR A 3 -48.82 11.20 8.73
C TYR A 3 -47.36 10.95 8.27
N HIS A 4 -46.42 11.70 8.88
CA HIS A 4 -45.08 11.31 9.33
C HIS A 4 -44.03 10.71 8.37
N GLU A 5 -43.05 11.55 8.02
CA GLU A 5 -41.66 11.15 7.85
C GLU A 5 -40.93 11.20 9.21
N GLY A 6 -40.27 10.09 9.57
CA GLY A 6 -39.24 10.02 10.61
C GLY A 6 -39.34 8.80 11.54
N PRO A 7 -38.24 8.39 12.21
CA PRO A 7 -36.88 8.19 11.71
C PRO A 7 -36.33 6.79 12.08
N ALA A 8 -35.29 6.31 11.39
CA ALA A 8 -34.42 5.26 11.93
C ALA A 8 -32.95 5.66 11.72
N LEU A 9 -32.35 6.12 12.81
CA LEU A 9 -30.91 6.22 13.02
C LEU A 9 -30.29 4.82 12.86
N GLY A 10 -29.88 4.48 11.65
CA GLY A 10 -28.95 3.39 11.36
C GLY A 10 -27.54 3.95 11.28
N ARG A 11 -26.82 3.94 12.40
CA ARG A 11 -25.35 4.02 12.43
C ARG A 11 -24.76 2.95 11.50
N GLY A 12 -23.70 3.32 10.80
CA GLY A 12 -22.62 2.39 10.50
C GLY A 12 -22.52 1.99 9.03
N GLY A 13 -21.32 2.21 8.47
CA GLY A 13 -20.93 1.69 7.18
C GLY A 13 -21.00 2.71 6.07
N MET A 14 -20.22 3.78 6.19
CA MET A 14 -19.65 4.40 4.97
C MET A 14 -19.05 3.24 4.18
N SER A 15 -19.59 2.99 2.97
CA SER A 15 -19.36 1.77 2.19
C SER A 15 -17.86 1.50 2.07
N VAL A 16 -17.38 0.56 2.88
CA VAL A 16 -16.02 0.04 2.81
C VAL A 16 -15.99 -0.86 1.59
N VAL A 17 -15.04 -0.56 0.69
CA VAL A 17 -14.59 -1.44 -0.40
C VAL A 17 -15.57 -1.59 -1.56
N SER A 18 -15.49 -0.67 -2.51
CA SER A 18 -15.83 -1.00 -3.90
C SER A 18 -14.84 -0.33 -4.85
N GLU A 19 -13.67 -0.95 -4.98
CA GLU A 19 -13.00 -1.12 -6.27
C GLU A 19 -12.03 -2.30 -6.14
N SER A 20 -12.47 -3.44 -6.67
CA SER A 20 -11.77 -4.72 -6.66
C SER A 20 -10.70 -4.77 -7.76
N ASP A 21 -9.88 -3.73 -7.88
CA ASP A 21 -8.58 -3.83 -8.54
C ASP A 21 -7.61 -4.28 -7.45
N SER A 22 -7.38 -5.59 -7.32
CA SER A 22 -6.31 -6.10 -6.47
C SER A 22 -4.99 -5.69 -7.13
N TYR A 23 -4.57 -4.44 -6.92
CA TYR A 23 -3.36 -3.90 -7.49
C TYR A 23 -2.18 -4.75 -7.01
N ARG A 24 -1.59 -5.50 -7.94
CA ARG A 24 -0.40 -6.30 -7.71
C ARG A 24 0.80 -5.44 -8.04
N TYR A 25 1.74 -5.38 -7.11
CA TYR A 25 3.00 -4.68 -7.33
C TYR A 25 4.17 -5.59 -7.04
N ASN A 26 5.19 -5.51 -7.87
CA ASN A 26 6.51 -6.06 -7.60
C ASN A 26 7.37 -4.97 -6.96
N VAL A 27 8.15 -5.35 -5.95
CA VAL A 27 9.09 -4.49 -5.25
C VAL A 27 10.50 -4.97 -5.57
N PHE A 28 11.30 -4.12 -6.19
CA PHE A 28 12.69 -4.37 -6.57
C PHE A 28 13.63 -3.51 -5.72
N ARG A 29 14.88 -3.97 -5.58
CA ARG A 29 15.96 -3.13 -5.03
C ARG A 29 16.27 -2.01 -6.01
N ALA A 30 16.46 -0.80 -5.51
CA ALA A 30 16.84 0.31 -6.37
C ALA A 30 18.30 0.22 -6.84
N ASP A 31 19.18 -0.38 -6.03
CA ASP A 31 20.59 -0.62 -6.40
C ASP A 31 20.77 -1.79 -7.38
N ASP A 32 19.81 -2.72 -7.41
CA ASP A 32 19.74 -3.80 -8.40
C ASP A 32 18.26 -4.04 -8.79
N PRO A 33 17.78 -3.38 -9.87
CA PRO A 33 16.38 -3.46 -10.29
C PRO A 33 15.98 -4.83 -10.83
N THR A 34 16.92 -5.77 -10.99
CA THR A 34 16.62 -7.16 -11.35
C THR A 34 16.30 -8.01 -10.12
N GLN A 35 16.69 -7.55 -8.92
CA GLN A 35 16.47 -8.26 -7.68
C GLN A 35 15.08 -7.97 -7.10
N LEU A 36 14.16 -8.91 -7.29
CA LEU A 36 12.84 -8.89 -6.64
C LEU A 36 12.98 -9.11 -5.13
N VAL A 37 12.57 -8.11 -4.35
CA VAL A 37 12.50 -8.17 -2.88
C VAL A 37 11.21 -8.87 -2.45
N GLY A 38 10.11 -8.53 -3.09
CA GLY A 38 8.81 -9.05 -2.72
C GLY A 38 7.67 -8.54 -3.58
N ARG A 39 6.45 -8.95 -3.21
CA ARG A 39 5.21 -8.59 -3.89
C ARG A 39 4.20 -8.03 -2.92
N MET A 40 3.36 -7.12 -3.40
CA MET A 40 2.23 -6.56 -2.65
C MET A 40 0.94 -6.90 -3.38
N GLU A 41 -0.06 -7.38 -2.64
CA GLU A 41 -1.35 -7.85 -3.20
C GLU A 41 -2.52 -7.13 -2.53
N GLY A 42 -2.75 -5.87 -2.90
CA GLY A 42 -3.94 -5.07 -2.52
C GLY A 42 -4.16 -4.78 -1.03
N ASP A 43 -3.44 -5.44 -0.13
CA ASP A 43 -3.61 -5.39 1.32
C ASP A 43 -2.60 -4.47 2.03
N GLY A 44 -1.72 -3.84 1.26
CA GLY A 44 -0.70 -2.92 1.77
C GLY A 44 0.47 -3.62 2.46
N PHE A 45 0.74 -4.90 2.16
CA PHE A 45 1.91 -5.60 2.69
C PHE A 45 2.81 -6.13 1.58
N VAL A 46 4.12 -5.86 1.69
CA VAL A 46 5.15 -6.48 0.85
C VAL A 46 5.54 -7.81 1.47
N ARG A 47 5.47 -8.88 0.69
CA ARG A 47 5.83 -10.24 1.10
C ARG A 47 6.98 -10.78 0.29
N SER A 48 7.88 -11.52 0.94
CA SER A 48 8.93 -12.27 0.25
C SER A 48 8.34 -13.38 -0.63
N PRO A 49 9.13 -14.00 -1.51
CA PRO A 49 8.70 -15.18 -2.29
C PRO A 49 8.21 -16.35 -1.42
N GLU A 50 8.69 -16.46 -0.17
CA GLU A 50 8.22 -17.45 0.82
C GLU A 50 6.93 -17.01 1.56
N ASN A 51 6.24 -15.98 1.07
CA ASN A 51 5.02 -15.41 1.65
C ASN A 51 5.19 -14.81 3.06
N LYS A 52 6.42 -14.45 3.46
CA LYS A 52 6.67 -13.76 4.74
C LYS A 52 6.48 -12.27 4.55
N ILE A 53 5.64 -11.64 5.38
CA ILE A 53 5.52 -10.17 5.41
C ILE A 53 6.91 -9.58 5.75
N LEU A 54 7.38 -8.68 4.90
CA LEU A 54 8.63 -7.93 5.06
C LEU A 54 8.32 -6.51 5.53
N TYR A 55 7.45 -5.82 4.78
CA TYR A 55 7.14 -4.42 4.99
C TYR A 55 5.64 -4.17 4.93
N ARG A 56 5.18 -3.13 5.64
CA ARG A 56 3.86 -2.54 5.50
C ARG A 56 4.00 -1.26 4.69
N VAL A 57 3.13 -1.10 3.70
CA VAL A 57 3.03 0.08 2.84
C VAL A 57 1.88 0.94 3.35
N ASN A 58 2.16 2.21 3.58
CA ASN A 58 1.17 3.23 3.92
C ASN A 58 1.33 4.43 2.97
N ARG A 59 0.54 5.48 3.17
CA ARG A 59 0.63 6.70 2.35
C ARG A 59 2.01 7.37 2.41
N GLU A 60 2.73 7.19 3.51
CA GLU A 60 4.04 7.83 3.73
C GLU A 60 5.18 7.03 3.09
N GLY A 61 5.06 5.70 3.02
CA GLY A 61 6.06 4.83 2.44
C GLY A 61 6.06 3.44 3.06
N PHE A 62 7.25 2.93 3.33
CA PHE A 62 7.49 1.56 3.78
C PHE A 62 7.88 1.58 5.25
N SER A 63 7.26 0.70 6.02
CA SER A 63 7.57 0.49 7.43
C SER A 63 7.77 -0.99 7.74
N THR A 64 8.56 -1.29 8.77
CA THR A 64 8.69 -2.65 9.30
C THR A 64 7.40 -3.08 10.01
N LYS A 65 7.29 -4.37 10.38
CA LYS A 65 6.17 -4.88 11.19
C LYS A 65 5.97 -4.14 12.53
N LEU A 66 7.06 -3.61 13.09
CA LEU A 66 7.05 -2.86 14.35
C LEU A 66 6.71 -1.37 14.14
N GLY A 67 6.39 -0.95 12.92
CA GLY A 67 6.05 0.43 12.59
C GLY A 67 7.25 1.36 12.39
N LYS A 68 8.49 0.86 12.48
CA LYS A 68 9.68 1.67 12.15
C LYS A 68 9.70 1.99 10.65
N MET A 69 9.77 3.27 10.30
CA MET A 69 9.91 3.72 8.92
C MET A 69 11.23 3.20 8.30
N VAL A 70 11.13 2.66 7.10
CA VAL A 70 12.26 2.16 6.31
C VAL A 70 12.58 3.13 5.19
N GLY A 71 11.55 3.69 4.56
CA GLY A 71 11.71 4.68 3.51
C GLY A 71 10.40 5.35 3.16
N PHE A 72 10.51 6.46 2.45
CA PHE A 72 9.43 7.37 2.12
C PHE A 72 9.10 7.29 0.63
N THR A 73 7.83 7.46 0.29
CA THR A 73 7.38 7.55 -1.09
C THR A 73 7.77 8.91 -1.67
N ARG A 74 8.53 8.93 -2.77
CA ARG A 74 8.93 10.18 -3.44
C ARG A 74 8.18 10.42 -4.75
N ASP A 75 8.08 9.41 -5.59
CA ASP A 75 7.49 9.51 -6.94
C ASP A 75 6.39 8.47 -7.12
N ALA A 76 5.21 8.69 -6.53
CA ALA A 76 4.06 7.80 -6.70
C ALA A 76 3.24 8.19 -7.94
N GLY A 77 3.20 7.29 -8.92
CA GLY A 77 2.36 7.36 -10.10
C GLY A 77 1.39 6.19 -10.19
N ARG A 78 0.57 6.17 -11.24
CA ARG A 78 -0.41 5.11 -11.51
C ARG A 78 0.24 3.72 -11.69
N ASP A 79 1.47 3.70 -12.18
CA ASP A 79 2.18 2.49 -12.57
C ASP A 79 3.25 2.04 -11.54
N GLY A 80 3.49 2.83 -10.49
CA GLY A 80 4.55 2.51 -9.54
C GLY A 80 4.93 3.64 -8.61
N ALA A 81 5.90 3.36 -7.73
CA ALA A 81 6.47 4.33 -6.81
C ALA A 81 7.96 4.07 -6.52
N THR A 82 8.72 5.14 -6.31
CA THR A 82 10.09 5.03 -5.77
C THR A 82 10.08 5.30 -4.28
N ILE A 83 10.69 4.39 -3.51
CA ILE A 83 10.88 4.51 -2.07
C ILE A 83 12.32 4.94 -1.80
N VAL A 84 12.49 6.03 -1.05
CA VAL A 84 13.79 6.63 -0.72
C VAL A 84 14.05 6.63 0.79
N ASP A 85 15.31 6.69 1.21
CA ASP A 85 15.66 6.92 2.62
C ASP A 85 15.50 8.40 3.03
N GLU A 86 15.84 8.72 4.28
CA GLU A 86 15.81 10.09 4.82
C GLU A 86 16.74 11.08 4.11
N HIS A 87 17.75 10.58 3.39
CA HIS A 87 18.68 11.37 2.59
C HIS A 87 18.25 11.46 1.10
N GLY A 88 17.12 10.84 0.74
CA GLY A 88 16.61 10.82 -0.62
C GLY A 88 17.27 9.80 -1.54
N LYS A 89 18.08 8.87 -1.01
CA LYS A 89 18.64 7.76 -1.78
C LYS A 89 17.56 6.71 -2.05
N ALA A 90 17.42 6.29 -3.30
CA ALA A 90 16.47 5.23 -3.66
C ALA A 90 16.84 3.90 -2.97
N LEU A 91 15.86 3.30 -2.31
CA LEU A 91 15.94 2.00 -1.65
C LEU A 91 15.20 0.94 -2.45
N PHE A 92 13.98 1.25 -2.89
CA PHE A 92 13.11 0.31 -3.59
C PHE A 92 12.38 0.97 -4.76
N SER A 93 12.12 0.17 -5.79
CA SER A 93 11.23 0.50 -6.89
C SER A 93 10.00 -0.39 -6.84
N VAL A 94 8.82 0.22 -6.82
CA VAL A 94 7.52 -0.47 -6.79
C VAL A 94 6.91 -0.33 -8.17
N ILE A 95 6.58 -1.44 -8.82
CA ILE A 95 6.09 -1.46 -10.21
C ILE A 95 4.81 -2.29 -10.25
N ARG A 96 3.74 -1.75 -10.84
CA ARG A 96 2.47 -2.45 -11.04
C ARG A 96 2.67 -3.63 -12.01
N VAL A 97 2.01 -4.75 -11.71
CA VAL A 97 1.96 -5.97 -12.53
C VAL A 97 0.63 -6.08 -13.24
#